data_AF-A0A1I4YUT1-F1
#
_entry.id   AF-A0A1I4YUT1-F1
#
_cell.length_a   1.000
_cell.length_b   1.000
_cell.length_c   1.000
_cell.angle_alpha   90.00
_cell.angle_beta   90.00
_cell.angle_gamma   90.00
#
_symmetry.space_group_name_H-M   'P 1'
#
loop_
_entity.id
_entity.type
_entity.pdbx_description
1 polymer ?
#
loop_
_entity_poly.entity_id
_entity_poly.type
_entity_poly.pdbx_seq_one_letter_code
_entity_poly.pdbx_strand_id
1 'polypeptide(L)'
;MFSSKNIICLDLELGNSITSAEQFNISIVSANLADFNFRFETDITLHYSCNTGEFEPIDKENVLAQWFCDGIKELLAFANSQANHSKEHIEKYLNSRKSEVEHLKISSTFGNYCKRYHNYSPLGFLSYDNEQYVKKEMNSLLV
;
A
#
# COMPACT_ATOMS: atom_id res chain seq x y z
N MET A 1 -7.54 -16.78 -13.03
CA MET A 1 -8.56 -15.74 -13.25
C MET A 1 -8.31 -14.68 -12.19
N PHE A 2 -7.74 -13.53 -12.58
CA PHE A 2 -7.44 -12.45 -11.65
C PHE A 2 -8.76 -11.90 -11.09
N SER A 3 -8.90 -11.89 -9.76
CA SER A 3 -10.08 -11.36 -9.06
C SER A 3 -9.61 -10.29 -8.08
N SER A 4 -9.32 -9.11 -8.60
CA SER A 4 -9.05 -7.92 -7.79
C SER A 4 -10.38 -7.37 -7.26
N LYS A 5 -10.99 -8.04 -6.27
CA LYS A 5 -12.37 -7.74 -5.82
C LYS A 5 -12.58 -6.30 -5.36
N ASN A 6 -11.51 -5.63 -4.95
CA ASN A 6 -11.48 -4.28 -4.40
C ASN A 6 -10.86 -3.24 -5.35
N ILE A 7 -10.57 -3.59 -6.61
CA ILE A 7 -10.11 -2.66 -7.65
C ILE A 7 -10.99 -2.80 -8.89
N ILE A 8 -11.62 -1.70 -9.31
CA ILE A 8 -12.48 -1.64 -10.49
C ILE A 8 -11.76 -0.86 -11.59
N CYS A 9 -11.84 -1.32 -12.83
CA CYS A 9 -11.36 -0.60 -14.01
C CYS A 9 -12.58 -0.16 -14.83
N LEU A 10 -13.04 1.09 -14.66
CA LEU A 10 -14.27 1.58 -15.32
C LEU A 10 -13.99 2.13 -16.71
N ASP A 11 -12.78 2.65 -16.93
CA ASP A 11 -12.36 3.34 -18.17
C ASP A 11 -11.83 2.39 -19.26
N LEU A 12 -12.08 1.08 -19.16
CA LEU A 12 -11.67 0.12 -20.18
C LEU A 12 -12.46 0.35 -21.47
N GLU A 13 -11.89 1.15 -22.37
CA GLU A 13 -12.42 1.32 -23.71
C GLU A 13 -12.41 0.00 -24.49
N LEU A 14 -13.43 -0.21 -25.33
CA LEU A 14 -13.52 -1.33 -26.25
C LEU A 14 -12.26 -1.40 -27.15
N GLY A 15 -11.34 -2.31 -26.83
CA GLY A 15 -10.11 -2.55 -27.60
C GLY A 15 -8.81 -2.32 -26.83
N ASN A 16 -8.84 -1.65 -25.67
CA ASN A 16 -7.68 -1.53 -24.79
C ASN A 16 -7.62 -2.71 -23.82
N SER A 17 -6.45 -3.32 -23.67
CA SER A 17 -6.20 -4.41 -22.73
C SER A 17 -5.24 -3.96 -21.65
N ILE A 18 -5.52 -4.32 -20.39
CA ILE A 18 -4.58 -4.14 -19.28
C ILE A 18 -3.30 -4.91 -19.59
N THR A 19 -2.17 -4.21 -19.66
CA THR A 19 -0.84 -4.79 -19.86
C THR A 19 -0.40 -5.64 -18.67
N SER A 20 0.58 -6.51 -18.86
CA SER A 20 1.10 -7.34 -17.76
C SER A 20 1.68 -6.52 -16.59
N ALA A 21 2.28 -5.36 -16.86
CA ALA A 21 2.81 -4.47 -15.83
C ALA A 21 1.69 -3.85 -15.00
N GLU A 22 0.61 -3.43 -15.64
CA GLU A 22 -0.57 -2.89 -14.95
C GLU A 22 -1.29 -3.98 -14.16
N GLN A 23 -1.41 -5.20 -14.70
CA GLN A 23 -1.94 -6.35 -13.97
C GLN A 23 -1.11 -6.65 -12.71
N PHE A 24 0.22 -6.57 -12.82
CA PHE A 24 1.11 -6.72 -11.67
C PHE A 24 0.84 -5.63 -10.62
N ASN A 25 0.80 -4.36 -11.02
CA ASN A 25 0.53 -3.24 -10.10
C ASN A 25 -0.85 -3.36 -9.43
N ILE A 26 -1.90 -3.66 -10.20
CA ILE A 26 -3.25 -3.90 -9.69
C ILE A 26 -3.25 -5.03 -8.66
N SER A 27 -2.51 -6.12 -8.90
CA SER A 27 -2.45 -7.26 -7.97
C SER A 27 -1.79 -6.89 -6.64
N ILE A 28 -0.69 -6.14 -6.67
CA ILE A 28 0.01 -5.66 -5.48
C ILE A 28 -0.88 -4.72 -4.68
N VAL A 29 -1.49 -3.74 -5.34
CA VAL A 29 -2.38 -2.77 -4.68
C VAL A 29 -3.60 -3.48 -4.10
N SER A 30 -4.23 -4.39 -4.84
CA SER A 30 -5.40 -5.16 -4.38
C SER A 30 -5.10 -5.97 -3.12
N ALA A 31 -3.96 -6.67 -3.07
CA ALA A 31 -3.57 -7.46 -1.92
C ALA A 31 -3.31 -6.59 -0.67
N ASN A 32 -2.60 -5.48 -0.85
CA ASN A 32 -2.32 -4.54 0.25
C ASN A 32 -3.59 -3.81 0.72
N LEU A 33 -4.52 -3.50 -0.19
CA LEU A 33 -5.82 -2.93 0.14
C LEU A 33 -6.70 -3.92 0.91
N ALA A 34 -6.63 -5.21 0.59
CA ALA A 34 -7.38 -6.24 1.32
C ALA A 34 -6.91 -6.35 2.78
N ASP A 35 -5.59 -6.32 3.01
CA ASP A 35 -5.02 -6.27 4.36
C ASP A 35 -5.38 -4.97 5.10
N PHE A 36 -5.33 -3.82 4.40
CA PHE A 36 -5.75 -2.54 4.96
C PHE A 36 -7.22 -2.56 5.37
N ASN A 37 -8.11 -3.05 4.50
CA ASN A 37 -9.54 -3.20 4.75
C ASN A 37 -9.80 -4.09 5.96
N PHE A 38 -9.11 -5.23 6.06
CA PHE A 38 -9.20 -6.12 7.21
C PHE A 38 -8.83 -5.40 8.51
N ARG A 39 -7.70 -4.68 8.53
CA ARG A 39 -7.24 -4.01 9.75
C ARG A 39 -8.13 -2.85 10.12
N PHE A 40 -8.57 -2.05 9.16
CA PHE A 40 -9.43 -0.89 9.40
C PHE A 40 -10.92 -1.23 9.51
N GLU A 41 -11.31 -2.49 9.36
CA GLU A 41 -12.70 -2.97 9.38
C GLU A 41 -13.57 -2.20 8.36
N THR A 42 -13.07 -2.12 7.13
CA THR A 42 -13.70 -1.38 6.04
C THR A 42 -13.74 -2.22 4.75
N ASP A 43 -14.45 -1.75 3.74
CA ASP A 43 -14.69 -2.40 2.45
C ASP A 43 -14.33 -1.50 1.27
N ILE A 44 -13.30 -0.64 1.46
CA ILE A 44 -12.83 0.30 0.45
C ILE A 44 -12.58 -0.41 -0.88
N THR A 45 -13.09 0.20 -1.94
CA THR A 45 -12.85 -0.18 -3.33
C THR A 45 -12.27 1.02 -4.07
N LEU A 46 -11.25 0.78 -4.89
CA LEU A 46 -10.61 1.82 -5.70
C LEU A 46 -10.95 1.66 -7.17
N HIS A 47 -10.94 2.78 -7.88
CA HIS A 47 -10.91 2.83 -9.33
C HIS A 47 -9.46 2.85 -9.82
N TYR A 48 -9.13 2.02 -10.80
CA TYR A 48 -7.89 2.13 -11.57
C TYR A 48 -8.21 2.73 -12.94
N SER A 49 -7.65 3.90 -13.24
CA SER A 49 -7.82 4.53 -14.55
C SER A 49 -6.74 4.03 -15.51
N CYS A 50 -7.17 3.35 -16.57
CA CYS A 50 -6.27 2.90 -17.64
C CYS A 50 -5.66 4.07 -18.45
N ASN A 51 -6.25 5.26 -18.38
CA ASN A 51 -5.77 6.44 -19.10
C ASN A 51 -4.59 7.11 -18.39
N THR A 52 -4.63 7.16 -17.05
CA THR A 52 -3.59 7.81 -16.24
C THR A 52 -2.64 6.82 -15.58
N GLY A 53 -3.04 5.55 -15.46
CA GLY A 53 -2.32 4.55 -14.70
C GLY A 53 -2.38 4.76 -13.18
N GLU A 54 -3.30 5.58 -12.69
CA GLU A 54 -3.44 5.92 -11.27
C GLU A 54 -4.63 5.21 -10.61
N PHE A 55 -4.55 5.11 -9.28
CA PHE A 55 -5.56 4.53 -8.41
C PHE A 55 -6.26 5.63 -7.63
N GLU A 56 -7.58 5.68 -7.72
CA GLU A 56 -8.41 6.72 -7.13
C GLU A 56 -9.49 6.10 -6.23
N PRO A 57 -9.83 6.74 -5.10
CA PRO A 57 -10.96 6.31 -4.30
C PRO A 57 -12.27 6.56 -5.06
N ILE A 58 -13.17 5.57 -5.04
CA ILE A 58 -14.52 5.73 -5.60
C ILE A 58 -15.31 6.78 -4.79
N ASP A 59 -15.19 6.73 -3.47
CA ASP A 59 -15.70 7.74 -2.55
C ASP A 59 -14.58 8.71 -2.15
N LYS A 60 -14.59 9.92 -2.74
CA LYS A 60 -13.56 10.93 -2.51
C LYS A 60 -13.60 11.55 -1.10
N GLU A 61 -14.70 11.40 -0.38
CA GLU A 61 -14.82 11.88 1.01
C GLU A 61 -14.25 10.86 2.01
N ASN A 62 -13.93 9.63 1.56
CA ASN A 62 -13.34 8.60 2.40
C ASN A 62 -11.85 8.88 2.67
N VAL A 63 -11.58 9.48 3.83
CA VAL A 63 -10.21 9.83 4.28
C VAL A 63 -9.29 8.60 4.36
N LEU A 64 -9.79 7.43 4.74
CA LEU A 64 -8.97 6.20 4.80
C LEU A 64 -8.59 5.72 3.40
N ALA A 65 -9.49 5.86 2.43
CA ALA A 65 -9.22 5.51 1.03
C ALA A 65 -8.19 6.47 0.43
N GLN A 66 -8.33 7.78 0.67
CA GLN A 66 -7.33 8.76 0.24
C GLN A 66 -5.96 8.47 0.84
N TRP A 67 -5.92 8.21 2.15
CA TRP A 67 -4.67 7.89 2.83
C TRP A 67 -4.00 6.61 2.33
N PHE A 68 -4.80 5.61 1.93
CA PHE A 68 -4.26 4.42 1.26
C PHE A 68 -3.68 4.78 -0.11
N CYS A 69 -4.43 5.53 -0.95
CA CYS A 69 -4.00 5.99 -2.27
C CYS A 69 -2.68 6.78 -2.23
N ASP A 70 -2.50 7.66 -1.25
CA ASP A 70 -1.27 8.44 -1.07
C ASP A 70 -0.03 7.54 -0.91
N GLY A 71 -0.20 6.34 -0.35
CA GLY A 71 0.87 5.36 -0.15
C GLY A 71 1.16 4.46 -1.36
N ILE A 72 0.32 4.47 -2.41
CA ILE A 72 0.45 3.54 -3.54
C ILE A 72 1.74 3.76 -4.32
N LYS A 73 2.17 5.02 -4.51
CA LYS A 73 3.39 5.34 -5.26
C LYS A 73 4.63 4.72 -4.62
N GLU A 74 4.74 4.84 -3.28
CA GLU A 74 5.81 4.22 -2.51
C GLU A 74 5.71 2.68 -2.58
N LEU A 75 4.52 2.11 -2.37
CA LEU A 75 4.27 0.67 -2.47
C LEU A 75 4.70 0.08 -3.82
N LEU A 76 4.30 0.71 -4.92
CA LEU A 76 4.64 0.24 -6.27
C LEU A 76 6.12 0.43 -6.60
N ALA A 77 6.75 1.49 -6.08
CA ALA A 77 8.20 1.62 -6.16
C ALA A 77 8.92 0.47 -5.44
N PHE A 78 8.38 0.02 -4.29
CA PHE A 78 8.87 -1.16 -3.56
C PHE A 78 8.59 -2.49 -4.29
N ALA A 79 7.46 -2.61 -4.98
CA ALA A 79 7.14 -3.84 -5.71
C ALA A 79 7.93 -4.01 -7.01
N ASN A 80 8.29 -2.91 -7.69
CA ASN A 80 8.89 -2.95 -9.01
C ASN A 80 10.42 -2.82 -9.04
N SER A 81 11.08 -2.40 -7.96
CA SER A 81 12.56 -2.30 -7.95
C SER A 81 13.24 -3.61 -7.53
N GLN A 82 14.19 -4.07 -8.33
CA GLN A 82 15.03 -5.24 -8.03
C GLN A 82 15.93 -5.04 -6.81
N ALA A 83 16.15 -3.80 -6.39
CA ALA A 83 16.95 -3.45 -5.22
C ALA A 83 16.16 -3.56 -3.90
N ASN A 84 14.86 -3.86 -3.94
CA ASN A 84 13.99 -3.77 -2.75
C ASN A 84 14.04 -4.99 -1.81
N HIS A 85 14.87 -5.99 -2.15
CA HIS A 85 15.34 -6.99 -1.19
C HIS A 85 16.65 -6.60 -0.49
N SER A 86 17.29 -5.49 -0.93
CA SER A 86 18.52 -5.02 -0.32
C SER A 86 18.26 -4.37 1.03
N LYS A 87 19.20 -4.59 1.95
CA LYS A 87 19.17 -3.99 3.29
C LYS A 87 19.05 -2.47 3.25
N GLU A 88 19.73 -1.81 2.31
CA GLU A 88 19.73 -0.35 2.15
C GLU A 88 18.34 0.22 1.89
N HIS A 89 17.57 -0.41 1.00
CA HIS A 89 16.22 0.06 0.66
C HIS A 89 15.24 -0.16 1.81
N ILE A 90 15.38 -1.27 2.53
CA ILE A 90 14.61 -1.56 3.74
C ILE A 90 14.94 -0.54 4.85
N GLU A 91 16.22 -0.24 5.07
CA GLU A 91 16.64 0.78 6.05
C GLU A 91 16.10 2.16 5.67
N LYS A 92 16.09 2.53 4.38
CA LYS A 92 15.51 3.80 3.90
C LYS A 92 14.00 3.88 4.17
N TYR A 93 13.26 2.79 3.94
CA TYR A 93 11.84 2.70 4.28
C TYR A 93 11.62 2.91 5.78
N LEU A 94 12.32 2.14 6.62
CA LEU A 94 12.19 2.21 8.08
C LEU A 94 12.55 3.59 8.63
N ASN A 95 13.59 4.23 8.10
CA ASN A 95 13.99 5.58 8.48
C ASN A 95 12.91 6.62 8.13
N SER A 96 12.28 6.49 6.97
CA SER A 96 11.19 7.38 6.56
C SER A 96 10.00 7.24 7.51
N ARG A 97 9.63 6.00 7.86
CA ARG A 97 8.56 5.72 8.83
C ARG A 97 8.87 6.18 10.24
N LYS A 98 10.13 6.03 10.68
CA LYS A 98 10.58 6.55 11.98
C LYS A 98 10.43 8.07 12.06
N SER A 99 10.87 8.78 11.01
CA SER A 99 10.70 10.23 10.94
C SER A 99 9.23 10.61 10.99
N GLU A 100 8.37 9.93 10.23
CA GLU A 100 6.93 10.19 10.23
C GLU A 100 6.29 9.99 11.62
N VAL A 101 6.64 8.91 12.33
CA VAL A 101 6.20 8.65 13.72
C VAL A 101 6.58 9.81 14.64
N GLU A 102 7.81 10.30 14.57
CA GLU A 102 8.29 11.40 15.42
C GLU A 102 7.43 12.67 15.25
N HIS A 103 6.98 12.95 14.04
CA HIS A 103 6.10 14.08 13.75
C HIS A 103 4.65 13.82 14.20
N LEU A 104 4.19 12.56 14.12
CA LEU A 104 2.79 12.20 14.39
C LEU A 104 2.48 11.97 15.87
N LYS A 105 3.46 11.75 16.75
CA LYS A 105 3.22 11.43 18.18
C LYS A 105 2.34 12.43 18.95
N ILE A 106 2.20 13.67 18.46
CA ILE A 106 1.39 14.75 19.07
C ILE A 106 0.09 14.99 18.29
N SER A 107 -0.17 14.22 17.24
CA SER A 107 -1.33 14.36 16.36
C SER A 107 -2.47 13.40 16.71
N SER A 108 -3.71 13.81 16.42
CA SER A 108 -4.89 12.93 16.50
C SER A 108 -4.84 11.75 15.51
N THR A 109 -3.96 11.83 14.50
CA THR A 109 -3.76 10.79 13.49
C THR A 109 -2.83 9.64 13.92
N PHE A 110 -2.16 9.76 15.08
CA PHE A 110 -1.23 8.73 15.56
C PHE A 110 -1.89 7.36 15.77
N GLY A 111 -3.12 7.33 16.30
CA GLY A 111 -3.84 6.06 16.50
C GLY A 111 -4.10 5.31 15.19
N ASN A 112 -4.50 6.02 14.14
CA ASN A 112 -4.67 5.43 12.82
C ASN A 112 -3.33 4.98 12.25
N TYR A 113 -2.27 5.79 12.40
CA TYR A 113 -0.92 5.41 11.99
C TYR A 113 -0.46 4.09 12.64
N CYS A 114 -0.62 3.95 13.97
CA CYS A 114 -0.32 2.71 14.66
C CYS A 114 -1.12 1.53 14.09
N LYS A 115 -2.41 1.71 13.84
CA LYS A 115 -3.26 0.69 13.23
C LYS A 115 -2.78 0.27 11.81
N ARG A 116 -2.31 1.24 11.01
CA ARG A 116 -1.76 1.01 9.65
C ARG A 116 -0.38 0.33 9.64
N TYR A 117 0.39 0.40 10.70
CA TYR A 117 1.73 -0.18 10.71
C TYR A 117 1.95 -1.31 11.72
N HIS A 118 0.96 -1.54 12.60
CA HIS A 118 1.03 -2.65 13.54
C HIS A 118 1.04 -4.00 12.82
N ASN A 119 2.09 -4.77 13.08
CA ASN A 119 2.36 -6.09 12.50
C ASN A 119 2.27 -6.11 10.96
N TYR A 120 2.56 -4.97 10.32
CA TYR A 120 2.44 -4.81 8.89
C TYR A 120 3.80 -4.72 8.22
N SER A 121 3.93 -5.46 7.14
CA SER A 121 4.89 -5.23 6.08
C SER A 121 4.10 -5.18 4.78
N PRO A 122 4.44 -4.29 3.83
CA PRO A 122 3.68 -4.28 2.60
C PRO A 122 3.87 -5.63 1.86
N LEU A 123 2.78 -6.18 1.32
CA LEU A 123 2.70 -7.55 0.83
C LEU A 123 3.26 -7.67 -0.59
N GLY A 124 3.94 -8.79 -0.87
CA GLY A 124 4.21 -9.26 -2.23
C GLY A 124 5.59 -8.93 -2.81
N PHE A 125 6.50 -8.31 -2.05
CA PHE A 125 7.81 -7.90 -2.57
C PHE A 125 8.98 -8.12 -1.60
N LEU A 126 8.76 -8.78 -0.46
CA LEU A 126 9.80 -9.11 0.51
C LEU A 126 9.98 -10.63 0.62
N SER A 127 11.21 -11.06 0.92
CA SER A 127 11.42 -12.41 1.44
C SER A 127 10.84 -12.51 2.85
N TYR A 128 10.59 -13.72 3.32
CA TYR A 128 10.07 -13.95 4.67
C TYR A 128 10.92 -13.26 5.75
N ASP A 129 12.25 -13.39 5.69
CA ASP A 129 13.16 -12.79 6.67
C ASP A 129 13.08 -11.26 6.67
N ASN A 130 13.01 -10.65 5.48
CA ASN A 130 12.87 -9.19 5.34
C ASN A 130 11.51 -8.71 5.85
N GLU A 131 10.43 -9.45 5.58
CA GLU A 131 9.10 -9.19 6.11
C GLU A 131 9.10 -9.21 7.65
N GLN A 132 9.67 -10.26 8.27
CA GLN A 132 9.76 -10.37 9.73
C GLN A 132 10.58 -9.23 10.34
N TYR A 133 11.70 -8.87 9.69
CA TYR A 133 12.52 -7.74 10.12
C TYR A 133 11.74 -6.42 10.09
N VAL A 134 11.08 -6.11 8.97
CA VAL A 134 10.27 -4.88 8.84
C VAL A 134 9.17 -4.84 9.90
N LYS A 135 8.43 -5.93 10.09
CA LYS A 135 7.38 -6.01 11.11
C LYS A 135 7.93 -5.74 12.51
N LYS A 136 9.07 -6.33 12.86
CA LYS A 136 9.70 -6.14 14.17
C LYS A 136 10.12 -4.69 14.40
N GLU A 137 10.83 -4.09 13.45
CA GLU A 137 11.31 -2.71 13.56
C GLU A 137 10.14 -1.73 13.61
N MET A 138 9.14 -1.88 12.74
CA MET A 138 7.94 -1.05 12.74
C MET A 138 7.18 -1.17 14.06
N ASN A 139 6.92 -2.38 14.54
CA ASN A 139 6.24 -2.56 15.83
C ASN A 139 6.97 -1.87 16.98
N SER A 140 8.30 -1.88 16.98
CA SER A 140 9.11 -1.22 18.01
C SER A 140 8.98 0.30 18.00
N LEU A 141 8.60 0.91 16.87
CA LEU A 141 8.37 2.35 16.74
C LEU A 141 6.97 2.79 17.21
N LEU A 142 6.02 1.85 17.29
CA LEU A 142 4.62 2.13 17.60
C LEU A 142 4.29 2.03 19.10
N VAL A 143 5.28 1.68 19.93
CA VAL A 143 5.18 1.58 21.41
C VAL A 143 5.59 2.88 22.08
#